data_AF-A0A1Q9NFI3-F1
#
_entry.id   AF-A0A1Q9NFI3-F1
#
_cell.length_a   1.000
_cell.length_b   1.000
_cell.length_c   1.000
_cell.angle_alpha   90.00
_cell.angle_beta   90.00
_cell.angle_gamma   90.00
#
_symmetry.space_group_name_H-M   'P 1'
#
loop_
_entity.id
_entity.type
_entity.pdbx_description
1 polymer ?
#
loop_
_entity_poly.entity_id
_entity_poly.type
_entity_poly.pdbx_seq_one_letter_code
_entity_poly.pdbx_strand_id
1 'polypeptide(L)'
;MNQVFFINDSGVKTKNLEIFLISFFSIIFSLAGFISYAISGYPVVETFSGSLKLTTPPIYMIPIFFILGIIFGELIYYYLSRNGQNNWIILFVEFFSLIFLSYLRITAIIPISGHSMILTYFLLKQIVTYKNKHKSRIFIGFLILIITLYYKLLIWEDPITMFFGFLVGFFIFSAGFYYKKVFI
;
A
#
# COMPACT_ATOMS: atom_id res chain seq x y z
N MET A 1 -45.99 19.17 3.83
CA MET A 1 -44.60 19.56 4.17
C MET A 1 -43.66 18.68 3.36
N ASN A 2 -43.21 19.16 2.20
CA ASN A 2 -42.20 18.46 1.40
C ASN A 2 -40.82 18.78 1.98
N GLN A 3 -40.22 17.81 2.68
CA GLN A 3 -38.80 17.87 3.00
C GLN A 3 -38.02 17.69 1.69
N VAL A 4 -37.66 18.80 1.06
CA VAL A 4 -36.67 18.82 0.00
C VAL A 4 -35.34 18.40 0.64
N PHE A 5 -34.99 17.14 0.43
CA PHE A 5 -33.70 16.58 0.78
C PHE A 5 -32.64 17.34 -0.04
N PHE A 6 -32.07 18.40 0.52
CA PHE A 6 -30.87 19.02 -0.04
C PHE A 6 -29.75 17.99 0.08
N ILE A 7 -29.58 17.18 -0.96
CA ILE A 7 -28.35 16.42 -1.16
C ILE A 7 -27.24 17.46 -1.23
N ASN A 8 -26.38 17.47 -0.23
CA ASN A 8 -25.27 18.40 -0.15
C ASN A 8 -24.27 18.07 -1.27
N ASP A 9 -24.41 18.73 -2.42
CA ASP A 9 -23.62 18.51 -3.65
C ASP A 9 -22.11 18.55 -3.41
N SER A 10 -21.67 19.30 -2.40
CA SER A 10 -20.27 19.36 -1.98
C SER A 10 -19.73 18.03 -1.45
N GLY A 11 -20.56 17.28 -0.70
CA GLY A 11 -20.21 15.95 -0.17
C GLY A 11 -20.17 14.88 -1.25
N VAL A 12 -21.03 14.99 -2.26
CA VAL A 12 -21.05 14.07 -3.40
C VAL A 12 -19.84 14.29 -4.31
N LYS A 13 -19.52 15.55 -4.62
CA LYS A 13 -18.34 15.92 -5.43
C LYS A 13 -17.02 15.46 -4.79
N THR A 14 -16.87 15.64 -3.48
CA THR A 14 -15.65 15.23 -2.75
C THR A 14 -15.49 13.71 -2.71
N LYS A 15 -16.58 12.95 -2.52
CA LYS A 15 -16.55 11.49 -2.57
C LYS A 15 -16.22 10.95 -3.98
N ASN A 16 -16.78 11.56 -5.01
CA ASN A 16 -16.51 11.15 -6.40
C ASN A 16 -15.05 11.40 -6.78
N LEU A 17 -14.48 12.53 -6.34
CA LEU A 17 -13.06 12.82 -6.54
C LEU A 17 -12.16 11.79 -5.85
N GLU A 18 -12.47 11.41 -4.60
CA GLU A 18 -11.73 10.38 -3.86
C GLU A 18 -11.71 9.05 -4.64
N ILE A 19 -12.88 8.59 -5.08
CA ILE A 19 -13.02 7.32 -5.82
C ILE A 19 -12.26 7.39 -7.15
N PHE A 20 -12.39 8.51 -7.88
CA PHE A 20 -11.71 8.71 -9.15
C PHE A 20 -10.19 8.63 -9.00
N LEU A 21 -9.60 9.40 -8.10
CA LEU A 21 -8.15 9.45 -7.91
C LEU A 21 -7.59 8.09 -7.52
N ILE A 22 -8.22 7.42 -6.55
CA ILE A 22 -7.78 6.10 -6.08
C ILE A 22 -7.85 5.08 -7.21
N SER A 23 -8.94 5.06 -7.97
CA SER A 23 -9.11 4.09 -9.07
C SER A 23 -8.11 4.35 -10.20
N PHE A 24 -7.93 5.62 -10.58
CA PHE A 24 -7.00 6.06 -11.61
C PHE A 24 -5.55 5.67 -11.26
N PHE A 25 -5.07 6.00 -10.06
CA PHE A 25 -3.71 5.69 -9.66
C PHE A 25 -3.47 4.21 -9.42
N SER A 26 -4.45 3.47 -8.90
CA SER A 26 -4.34 1.99 -8.75
C SER A 26 -4.15 1.29 -10.10
N ILE A 27 -4.87 1.74 -11.13
CA ILE A 27 -4.74 1.21 -12.49
C ILE A 27 -3.38 1.59 -13.09
N ILE A 28 -2.99 2.87 -13.01
CA ILE A 28 -1.72 3.34 -13.59
C ILE A 28 -0.53 2.64 -12.95
N PHE A 29 -0.49 2.52 -11.63
CA PHE A 29 0.63 1.87 -10.94
C PHE A 29 0.69 0.38 -11.29
N SER A 30 -0.45 -0.31 -11.36
CA SER A 30 -0.50 -1.72 -11.76
C SER A 30 -0.01 -1.94 -13.19
N LEU A 31 -0.43 -1.07 -14.13
CA LEU A 31 0.04 -1.11 -15.52
C LEU A 31 1.53 -0.80 -15.61
N ALA A 32 2.01 0.23 -14.92
CA ALA A 32 3.42 0.59 -14.90
C ALA A 32 4.29 -0.54 -14.32
N GLY A 33 3.85 -1.17 -13.22
CA GLY A 33 4.52 -2.32 -12.63
C GLY A 33 4.55 -3.53 -13.58
N PHE A 34 3.43 -3.83 -14.23
CA PHE A 34 3.36 -4.89 -15.25
C PHE A 34 4.32 -4.64 -16.42
N ILE A 35 4.29 -3.43 -17.00
CA ILE A 35 5.17 -3.04 -18.10
C ILE A 35 6.64 -3.10 -17.68
N SER A 36 6.96 -2.59 -16.48
CA SER A 36 8.33 -2.62 -15.96
C SER A 36 8.86 -4.05 -15.82
N TYR A 37 8.07 -4.98 -15.28
CA TYR A 37 8.49 -6.38 -15.17
C TYR A 37 8.49 -7.11 -16.51
N ALA A 38 7.63 -6.73 -17.46
CA ALA A 38 7.66 -7.28 -18.80
C ALA A 38 8.94 -6.87 -19.57
N ILE A 39 9.46 -5.66 -19.33
CA ILE A 39 10.66 -5.14 -20.01
C ILE A 39 11.94 -5.57 -19.28
N SER A 40 12.02 -5.32 -17.97
CA SER A 40 13.25 -5.50 -17.18
C SER A 40 13.37 -6.88 -16.55
N GLY A 41 12.33 -7.71 -16.64
CA GLY A 41 12.22 -8.94 -15.88
C GLY A 41 11.90 -8.69 -14.40
N TYR A 42 11.79 -9.79 -13.65
CA TYR A 42 11.54 -9.72 -12.21
C TYR A 42 12.87 -9.57 -11.46
N PRO A 43 12.94 -8.71 -10.43
CA PRO A 43 14.16 -8.56 -9.64
C PRO A 43 14.47 -9.87 -8.92
N VAL A 44 15.76 -10.20 -8.83
CA VAL A 44 16.22 -11.28 -7.95
C VAL A 44 15.87 -10.92 -6.51
N VAL A 45 15.24 -11.85 -5.80
CA VAL A 45 14.84 -11.65 -4.41
C VAL A 45 15.84 -12.39 -3.53
N GLU A 46 16.57 -11.63 -2.74
CA GLU A 46 17.51 -12.15 -1.75
C GLU A 46 16.78 -12.44 -0.44
N THR A 47 17.02 -13.63 0.10
CA THR A 47 16.49 -14.06 1.40
C THR A 47 17.64 -14.37 2.35
N PHE A 48 17.32 -14.67 3.60
CA PHE A 48 18.33 -15.15 4.56
C PHE A 48 18.93 -16.51 4.18
N SER A 49 18.26 -17.29 3.32
CA SER A 49 18.74 -18.60 2.84
C SER A 49 19.42 -18.52 1.47
N GLY A 50 19.54 -17.32 0.89
CA GLY A 50 20.18 -17.05 -0.40
C GLY A 50 19.22 -16.50 -1.46
N SER A 51 19.69 -16.40 -2.70
CA SER A 51 18.88 -15.90 -3.80
C SER A 51 17.76 -16.88 -4.15
N LEU A 52 16.51 -16.40 -4.19
CA LEU A 52 15.39 -17.21 -4.62
C LEU A 52 15.55 -17.58 -6.11
N LYS A 53 15.52 -18.89 -6.41
CA LYS A 53 15.39 -19.35 -7.79
C LYS A 53 14.02 -18.91 -8.31
N LEU A 54 14.00 -18.08 -9.34
CA LEU A 54 12.80 -17.67 -10.07
C LEU A 54 12.28 -18.86 -10.90
N THR A 55 11.80 -19.91 -10.25
CA THR A 55 11.23 -21.10 -10.90
C THR A 55 9.86 -20.84 -11.52
N THR A 56 9.17 -19.78 -11.08
CA THR A 56 7.94 -19.26 -11.69
C THR A 56 7.99 -17.74 -11.75
N PRO A 57 7.49 -17.10 -12.83
CA PRO A 57 7.38 -15.65 -12.88
C PRO A 57 6.45 -15.22 -11.74
N PRO A 58 6.91 -14.40 -10.79
CA PRO A 58 6.15 -14.08 -9.59
C PRO A 58 5.09 -13.02 -9.92
N ILE A 59 4.07 -13.42 -10.68
CA ILE A 59 2.90 -12.61 -11.07
C ILE A 59 2.23 -12.01 -9.82
N TYR A 60 2.37 -12.68 -8.67
CA TYR A 60 1.89 -12.18 -7.39
C TYR A 60 2.53 -10.84 -6.95
N MET A 61 3.64 -10.43 -7.57
CA MET A 61 4.25 -9.12 -7.33
C MET A 61 3.48 -7.96 -7.94
N ILE A 62 2.67 -8.20 -8.98
CA ILE A 62 1.92 -7.14 -9.67
C ILE A 62 0.81 -6.53 -8.76
N PRO A 63 0.00 -7.32 -8.03
CA PRO A 63 -1.01 -6.78 -7.13
C PRO A 63 -0.53 -5.76 -6.10
N ILE A 64 0.74 -5.73 -5.70
CA ILE A 64 1.23 -4.74 -4.73
C ILE A 64 1.17 -3.31 -5.26
N PHE A 65 1.32 -3.15 -6.57
CA PHE A 65 1.24 -1.83 -7.22
C PHE A 65 -0.18 -1.27 -7.18
N PHE A 66 -1.19 -2.13 -7.16
CA PHE A 66 -2.57 -1.72 -6.92
C PHE A 66 -2.70 -1.07 -5.53
N ILE A 67 -2.13 -1.69 -4.49
CA ILE A 67 -2.12 -1.14 -3.13
C ILE A 67 -1.37 0.20 -3.06
N LEU A 68 -0.19 0.29 -3.69
CA LEU A 68 0.56 1.54 -3.77
C LEU A 68 -0.24 2.66 -4.46
N GLY A 69 -0.96 2.32 -5.53
CA GLY A 69 -1.82 3.28 -6.22
C GLY A 69 -3.00 3.74 -5.37
N ILE A 70 -3.56 2.90 -4.50
CA ILE A 70 -4.56 3.34 -3.51
C ILE A 70 -3.94 4.37 -2.55
N ILE A 71 -2.79 4.06 -1.96
CA ILE A 71 -2.12 4.95 -0.99
C ILE A 71 -1.78 6.29 -1.66
N PHE A 72 -1.27 6.25 -2.90
CA PHE A 72 -0.96 7.45 -3.66
C PHE A 72 -2.21 8.25 -4.02
N GLY A 73 -3.30 7.58 -4.42
CA GLY A 73 -4.58 8.25 -4.68
C GLY A 73 -5.15 8.92 -3.42
N GLU A 74 -5.02 8.30 -2.26
CA GLU A 74 -5.38 8.90 -0.96
C GLU A 74 -4.51 10.12 -0.65
N LEU A 75 -3.21 10.05 -0.92
CA LEU A 75 -2.28 11.17 -0.76
C LEU A 75 -2.70 12.38 -1.61
N ILE A 76 -2.94 12.17 -2.91
CA ILE A 76 -3.36 13.24 -3.81
C ILE A 76 -4.73 13.79 -3.39
N TYR A 77 -5.66 12.92 -2.98
CA TYR A 77 -6.96 13.34 -2.48
C TYR A 77 -6.83 14.25 -1.25
N TYR A 78 -6.03 13.89 -0.24
CA TYR A 78 -5.84 14.75 0.94
C TYR A 78 -5.14 16.07 0.61
N TYR A 79 -4.20 16.04 -0.32
CA TYR A 79 -3.53 17.26 -0.79
C TYR A 79 -4.53 18.22 -1.45
N LEU A 80 -5.34 17.73 -2.39
CA LEU A 80 -6.29 18.55 -3.16
C LEU A 80 -7.49 19.00 -2.34
N SER A 81 -8.05 18.11 -1.53
CA SER A 81 -9.24 18.40 -0.73
C SER A 81 -8.97 19.38 0.41
N ARG A 82 -7.69 19.66 0.72
CA ARG A 82 -7.25 20.45 1.91
C ARG A 82 -7.93 19.97 3.20
N ASN A 83 -8.40 18.73 3.21
CA ASN A 83 -9.32 18.22 4.21
C ASN A 83 -8.51 17.54 5.31
N GLY A 84 -8.16 18.33 6.33
CA GLY A 84 -7.46 17.86 7.53
C GLY A 84 -6.10 18.52 7.75
N GLN A 85 -5.87 18.90 9.01
CA GLN A 85 -4.63 19.45 9.56
C GLN A 85 -3.42 18.57 9.22
N ASN A 86 -2.72 18.85 8.11
CA ASN A 86 -1.45 18.21 7.74
C ASN A 86 -1.47 16.68 7.52
N ASN A 87 -2.65 16.05 7.39
CA ASN A 87 -2.75 14.60 7.12
C ASN A 87 -2.01 14.18 5.85
N TRP A 88 -1.98 15.05 4.83
CA TRP A 88 -1.26 14.79 3.58
C TRP A 88 0.26 14.73 3.80
N ILE A 89 0.82 15.51 4.74
CA ILE A 89 2.26 15.51 5.05
C ILE A 89 2.64 14.18 5.68
N ILE A 90 1.86 13.73 6.66
CA ILE A 90 2.10 12.43 7.31
C ILE A 90 2.05 11.31 6.28
N LEU A 91 1.02 11.30 5.44
CA LEU A 91 0.86 10.28 4.40
C LEU A 91 1.98 10.37 3.35
N PHE A 92 2.46 11.57 3.01
CA PHE A 92 3.59 11.76 2.12
C PHE A 92 4.86 11.13 2.69
N VAL A 93 5.17 11.39 3.97
CA VAL A 93 6.35 10.82 4.64
C VAL A 93 6.25 9.30 4.74
N GLU A 94 5.09 8.77 5.12
CA GLU A 94 4.84 7.32 5.17
C GLU A 94 5.02 6.67 3.79
N PHE A 95 4.40 7.25 2.75
CA PHE A 95 4.49 6.75 1.38
C PHE A 95 5.92 6.81 0.83
N PHE A 96 6.62 7.92 1.05
CA PHE A 96 8.01 8.07 0.65
C PHE A 96 8.90 7.05 1.38
N SER A 97 8.67 6.82 2.67
CA SER A 97 9.40 5.81 3.45
C SER A 97 9.21 4.40 2.86
N LEU A 98 7.98 4.04 2.44
CA LEU A 98 7.72 2.75 1.80
C LEU A 98 8.48 2.58 0.49
N ILE A 99 8.48 3.61 -0.36
CA ILE A 99 9.21 3.58 -1.64
C ILE A 99 10.72 3.52 -1.39
N PHE A 100 11.23 4.40 -0.53
CA PHE A 100 12.65 4.51 -0.23
C PHE A 100 13.20 3.23 0.38
N LEU A 101 12.50 2.63 1.35
CA LEU A 101 12.90 1.35 1.93
C LEU A 101 12.76 0.20 0.94
N SER A 102 11.74 0.20 0.07
CA SER A 102 11.63 -0.79 -1.00
C SER A 102 12.79 -0.69 -2.00
N TYR A 103 13.24 0.52 -2.30
CA TYR A 103 14.41 0.78 -3.14
C TYR A 103 15.70 0.33 -2.46
N LEU A 104 15.96 0.77 -1.22
CA LEU A 104 17.13 0.37 -0.44
C LEU A 104 17.24 -1.14 -0.28
N ARG A 105 16.12 -1.83 -0.11
CA ARG A 105 16.09 -3.29 -0.07
C ARG A 105 16.74 -3.89 -1.32
N ILE A 106 16.39 -3.37 -2.49
CA ILE A 106 16.88 -3.89 -3.78
C ILE A 106 18.35 -3.53 -3.97
N THR A 107 18.75 -2.28 -3.67
CA THR A 107 20.12 -1.82 -3.93
C THR A 107 21.14 -2.26 -2.89
N ALA A 108 20.76 -2.31 -1.62
CA ALA A 108 21.61 -2.73 -0.51
C ALA A 108 21.39 -4.20 -0.11
N ILE A 109 20.60 -4.97 -0.87
CA ILE A 109 20.39 -6.40 -0.67
C ILE A 109 19.90 -6.71 0.76
N ILE A 110 18.97 -5.89 1.26
CA ILE A 110 18.46 -6.06 2.62
C ILE A 110 17.38 -7.15 2.60
N PRO A 111 17.47 -8.21 3.45
CA PRO A 111 16.55 -9.34 3.41
C PRO A 111 15.20 -9.02 4.10
N ILE A 112 14.43 -8.10 3.53
CA ILE A 112 13.12 -7.64 4.04
C ILE A 112 12.07 -7.79 2.94
N SER A 113 10.92 -8.39 3.19
CA SER A 113 9.85 -8.45 2.18
C SER A 113 9.15 -7.10 2.01
N GLY A 114 9.32 -6.42 0.87
CA GLY A 114 8.61 -5.17 0.60
C GLY A 114 7.10 -5.35 0.40
N HIS A 115 6.67 -6.52 -0.10
CA HIS A 115 5.24 -6.85 -0.22
C HIS A 115 4.58 -6.87 1.17
N SER A 116 5.21 -7.58 2.10
CA SER A 116 4.79 -7.66 3.49
C SER A 116 4.80 -6.28 4.16
N MET A 117 5.84 -5.47 3.93
CA MET A 117 5.94 -4.09 4.43
C MET A 117 4.79 -3.20 3.96
N ILE A 118 4.54 -3.16 2.65
CA ILE A 118 3.48 -2.33 2.06
C ILE A 118 2.10 -2.82 2.52
N LEU A 119 1.86 -4.13 2.52
CA LEU A 119 0.58 -4.72 2.93
C LEU A 119 0.26 -4.48 4.40
N THR A 120 1.23 -4.68 5.29
CA THR A 120 1.02 -4.44 6.73
C THR A 120 0.72 -2.98 6.99
N TYR A 121 1.50 -2.06 6.41
CA TYR A 121 1.20 -0.63 6.49
C TYR A 121 -0.22 -0.33 6.02
N PHE A 122 -0.58 -0.81 4.81
CA PHE A 122 -1.86 -0.55 4.19
C PHE A 122 -3.03 -1.07 5.03
N LEU A 123 -2.99 -2.33 5.45
CA LEU A 123 -4.06 -2.95 6.22
C LEU A 123 -4.24 -2.26 7.57
N LEU A 124 -3.15 -1.97 8.30
CA LEU A 124 -3.21 -1.23 9.56
C LEU A 124 -3.81 0.16 9.35
N LYS A 125 -3.38 0.88 8.32
CA LYS A 125 -3.92 2.21 7.98
C LYS A 125 -5.42 2.14 7.70
N GLN A 126 -5.85 1.21 6.85
CA GLN A 126 -7.25 1.04 6.45
C GLN A 126 -8.16 0.64 7.62
N ILE A 127 -7.71 -0.29 8.47
CA ILE A 127 -8.47 -0.78 9.62
C ILE A 127 -8.58 0.30 10.70
N VAL A 128 -7.46 0.90 11.10
CA VAL A 128 -7.41 1.82 12.25
C VAL A 128 -7.91 3.22 11.89
N THR A 129 -7.46 3.77 10.77
CA THR A 129 -7.74 5.18 10.42
C THR A 129 -9.14 5.35 9.83
N TYR A 130 -9.56 4.42 8.97
CA TYR A 130 -10.82 4.56 8.23
C TYR A 130 -11.98 3.78 8.84
N LYS A 131 -11.77 3.06 9.96
CA LYS A 131 -12.82 2.35 10.73
C LYS A 131 -13.85 1.63 9.85
N ASN A 132 -13.40 0.88 8.83
CA ASN A 132 -14.25 0.16 7.88
C ASN A 132 -15.09 1.01 6.90
N LYS A 133 -14.86 2.31 6.76
CA LYS A 133 -15.50 3.16 5.73
C LYS A 133 -15.29 2.59 4.32
N HIS A 134 -14.17 1.91 4.09
CA HIS A 134 -13.78 1.34 2.81
C HIS A 134 -13.55 -0.18 2.90
N LYS A 135 -14.61 -0.94 3.23
CA LYS A 135 -14.56 -2.42 3.36
C LYS A 135 -13.95 -3.11 2.16
N SER A 136 -14.22 -2.64 0.94
CA SER A 136 -13.65 -3.19 -0.29
C SER A 136 -12.13 -3.09 -0.34
N ARG A 137 -11.54 -1.98 0.13
CA ARG A 137 -10.08 -1.79 0.19
C ARG A 137 -9.43 -2.77 1.14
N ILE A 138 -10.03 -2.95 2.32
CA ILE A 138 -9.58 -3.93 3.32
C ILE A 138 -9.65 -5.34 2.76
N PHE A 139 -10.76 -5.70 2.11
CA PHE A 139 -10.94 -7.00 1.47
C PHE A 139 -9.89 -7.28 0.39
N ILE A 140 -9.62 -6.30 -0.50
CA ILE A 140 -8.57 -6.40 -1.51
C ILE A 140 -7.19 -6.59 -0.84
N GLY A 141 -6.89 -5.82 0.21
CA GLY A 141 -5.65 -5.98 0.98
C GLY A 141 -5.48 -7.38 1.56
N PHE A 142 -6.54 -7.96 2.14
CA PHE A 142 -6.50 -9.32 2.66
C PHE A 142 -6.35 -10.37 1.56
N LEU A 143 -7.00 -10.20 0.41
CA LEU A 143 -6.84 -11.10 -0.72
C LEU A 143 -5.39 -11.13 -1.21
N ILE A 144 -4.77 -9.95 -1.34
CA ILE A 144 -3.36 -9.84 -1.74
C ILE A 144 -2.43 -10.40 -0.65
N LEU A 145 -2.77 -10.20 0.63
CA LEU A 145 -2.04 -10.80 1.75
C LEU A 145 -2.06 -12.33 1.68
N ILE A 146 -3.22 -12.95 1.46
CA ILE A 146 -3.34 -14.41 1.35
C ILE A 146 -2.47 -14.94 0.21
N ILE A 147 -2.51 -14.29 -0.95
CA ILE A 147 -1.65 -14.66 -2.09
C ILE A 147 -0.17 -14.50 -1.70
N THR A 148 0.20 -13.39 -1.05
CA THR A 148 1.58 -13.15 -0.62
C THR A 148 2.06 -14.19 0.39
N LEU A 149 1.22 -14.56 1.36
CA LEU A 149 1.51 -15.62 2.33
C LEU A 149 1.70 -16.97 1.65
N TYR A 150 0.83 -17.32 0.70
CA TYR A 150 0.94 -18.55 -0.07
C TYR A 150 2.30 -18.64 -0.77
N TYR A 151 2.71 -17.60 -1.49
CA TYR A 151 4.02 -17.58 -2.16
C TYR A 151 5.18 -17.60 -1.17
N LYS A 152 5.14 -16.77 -0.13
CA LYS A 152 6.25 -16.64 0.83
C LYS A 152 6.44 -17.87 1.70
N LEU A 153 5.37 -18.50 2.15
CA LEU A 153 5.45 -19.62 3.08
C LEU A 153 5.54 -20.98 2.39
N LEU A 154 4.80 -21.17 1.30
CA LEU A 154 4.67 -22.50 0.68
C LEU A 154 5.54 -22.68 -0.57
N ILE A 155 5.77 -21.62 -1.36
CA ILE A 155 6.57 -21.72 -2.58
C ILE A 155 8.04 -21.38 -2.28
N TRP A 156 8.27 -20.34 -1.50
CA TRP A 156 9.61 -19.79 -1.26
C TRP A 156 10.22 -20.15 0.09
N GLU A 157 9.42 -20.72 1.00
CA GLU A 157 9.86 -21.14 2.34
C GLU A 157 10.65 -20.02 3.06
N ASP A 158 10.19 -18.78 2.92
CA ASP A 158 10.88 -17.57 3.38
C ASP A 158 10.02 -16.78 4.41
N PRO A 159 9.78 -17.34 5.59
CA PRO A 159 9.00 -16.69 6.65
C PRO A 159 9.76 -15.53 7.30
N ILE A 160 11.10 -15.58 7.30
CA ILE A 160 11.93 -14.61 8.03
C ILE A 160 11.87 -13.24 7.37
N THR A 161 12.13 -13.13 6.05
CA THR A 161 12.05 -11.82 5.39
C THR A 161 10.62 -11.28 5.40
N MET A 162 9.61 -12.17 5.35
CA MET A 162 8.20 -11.82 5.45
C MET A 162 7.91 -11.16 6.80
N PHE A 163 8.37 -11.77 7.90
CA PHE A 163 8.20 -11.23 9.26
C PHE A 163 8.89 -9.87 9.42
N PHE A 164 10.12 -9.70 8.93
CA PHE A 164 10.78 -8.39 8.96
C PHE A 164 10.03 -7.35 8.13
N GLY A 165 9.47 -7.74 6.98
CA GLY A 165 8.59 -6.88 6.20
C GLY A 165 7.40 -6.40 7.03
N PHE A 166 6.71 -7.32 7.71
CA PHE A 166 5.60 -6.97 8.60
C PHE A 166 6.02 -6.00 9.72
N LEU A 167 7.17 -6.24 10.37
CA LEU A 167 7.69 -5.34 11.40
C LEU A 167 7.94 -3.93 10.87
N VAL A 168 8.61 -3.79 9.73
CA VAL A 168 8.89 -2.48 9.14
C VAL A 168 7.59 -1.77 8.76
N GLY A 169 6.65 -2.47 8.13
CA GLY A 169 5.34 -1.90 7.80
C GLY A 169 4.57 -1.41 9.05
N PHE A 170 4.64 -2.19 10.13
CA PHE A 170 4.07 -1.81 11.43
C PHE A 170 4.74 -0.57 12.02
N PHE A 171 6.06 -0.45 11.96
CA PHE A 171 6.79 0.72 12.47
C PHE A 171 6.47 2.00 11.68
N ILE A 172 6.41 1.91 10.34
CA ILE A 172 6.03 3.06 9.49
C ILE A 172 4.62 3.55 9.88
N PHE A 173 3.65 2.63 9.99
CA PHE A 173 2.30 2.97 10.41
C PHE A 173 2.27 3.57 11.82
N SER A 174 2.97 2.94 12.78
CA SER A 174 2.96 3.36 14.18
C SER A 174 3.57 4.74 14.38
N ALA A 175 4.63 5.08 13.64
CA ALA A 175 5.26 6.39 13.70
C ALA A 175 4.28 7.50 13.27
N GLY A 176 3.59 7.32 12.13
CA GLY A 176 2.61 8.29 11.65
C GLY A 176 1.36 8.35 12.52
N PHE A 177 0.89 7.21 13.04
CA PHE A 177 -0.22 7.15 13.99
C PHE A 177 0.10 7.87 15.30
N TYR A 178 1.28 7.64 15.87
CA TYR A 178 1.74 8.28 17.09
C TYR A 178 1.88 9.80 16.90
N TYR A 179 2.53 10.23 15.81
CA TYR A 179 2.69 11.65 15.50
C TYR A 179 1.32 12.34 15.43
N LYS A 180 0.36 11.73 14.72
CA LYS A 180 -0.99 12.27 14.62
C LYS A 180 -1.70 12.35 15.97
N LYS A 181 -1.49 11.40 16.88
CA LYS A 181 -2.15 11.38 18.19
C LYS A 181 -1.56 12.39 19.18
N VAL A 182 -0.27 12.71 19.05
CA VAL A 182 0.46 13.56 20.01
C VAL A 182 0.48 15.02 19.59
N PHE A 183 0.61 15.30 18.28
CA PHE A 183 0.89 16.65 17.78
C PHE A 183 -0.27 17.30 16.99
N ILE A 184 -1.37 16.58 16.76
CA ILE A 184 -2.55 17.05 16.01
C ILE A 184 -3.81 16.75 16.82
#